data_AF-K1TXK1-F1
#
_entry.id   AF-K1TXK1-F1
#
_cell.length_a   1.000
_cell.length_b   1.000
_cell.length_c   1.000
_cell.angle_alpha   90.00
_cell.angle_beta   90.00
_cell.angle_gamma   90.00
#
_symmetry.space_group_name_H-M   'P 1'
#
loop_
_entity.id
_entity.type
_entity.pdbx_description
1 polymer ?
#
loop_
_entity_poly.entity_id
_entity_poly.type
_entity_poly.pdbx_seq_one_letter_code
_entity_poly.pdbx_strand_id
1 'polypeptide(L)'
;IHFPTDSNQRIEQHELEILSTHDLYDNGAVIGKEQLNFKFESLGTTKLFALLGPFFDTIQNGGVLVIDEFGASLHTQLSVELLKLFYSVMNTLGAQLIITTHDTNLLRKDLLRRDQIWFAEKSSEGASDLYSLVEYKINQANSVRNDIPIKFW
;
A
#
# COMPACT_ATOMS: atom_id res chain seq x y z
N ILE A 1 -6.63 45.18 -0.31
CA ILE A 1 -6.90 43.72 -0.40
C ILE A 1 -6.84 43.19 1.02
N HIS A 2 -7.98 42.99 1.64
CA HIS A 2 -8.10 42.59 3.04
C HIS A 2 -8.01 41.06 3.09
N PHE A 3 -6.97 40.52 3.73
CA PHE A 3 -6.89 39.09 3.99
C PHE A 3 -7.78 38.78 5.20
N PRO A 4 -8.73 37.83 5.11
CA PRO A 4 -9.46 37.39 6.28
C PRO A 4 -8.46 36.72 7.23
N THR A 5 -8.33 37.30 8.42
CA THR A 5 -7.69 36.67 9.57
C THR A 5 -8.82 36.05 10.40
N ASP A 6 -8.56 34.85 10.92
CA ASP A 6 -9.40 34.07 11.83
C ASP A 6 -10.59 33.30 11.25
N SER A 7 -10.30 32.04 10.94
CA SER A 7 -11.21 30.94 11.25
C SER A 7 -10.41 29.74 11.77
N ASN A 8 -9.77 29.90 12.93
CA ASN A 8 -9.36 28.76 13.76
C ASN A 8 -10.61 28.12 14.37
N GLN A 9 -11.43 27.47 13.53
CA GLN A 9 -12.38 26.49 14.02
C GLN A 9 -11.55 25.33 14.59
N ARG A 10 -11.46 25.26 15.91
CA ARG A 10 -10.96 24.07 16.61
C ARG A 10 -11.79 22.90 16.10
N ILE A 11 -11.16 22.02 15.33
CA ILE A 11 -11.75 20.73 14.97
C ILE A 11 -12.08 20.06 16.31
N GLU A 12 -13.37 19.85 16.58
CA GLU A 12 -13.81 19.04 17.71
C GLU A 12 -13.24 17.63 17.48
N GLN A 13 -12.16 17.30 18.20
CA GLN A 13 -11.58 15.97 18.19
C GLN A 13 -12.60 15.04 18.84
N HIS A 14 -13.41 14.40 18.01
CA HIS A 14 -14.18 13.24 18.44
C HIS A 14 -13.16 12.13 18.71
N GLU A 15 -12.94 11.79 19.97
CA GLU A 15 -12.18 10.60 20.34
C GLU A 15 -12.97 9.38 19.90
N LEU A 16 -12.57 8.80 18.76
CA LEU A 16 -13.10 7.51 18.31
C LEU A 16 -12.50 6.43 19.20
N GLU A 17 -13.31 5.86 20.09
CA GLU A 17 -12.94 4.65 20.81
C GLU A 17 -13.15 3.44 19.90
N ILE A 18 -12.04 2.86 19.45
CA ILE A 18 -12.03 1.63 18.66
C ILE A 18 -11.72 0.47 19.60
N LEU A 19 -12.57 -0.57 19.57
CA LEU A 19 -12.39 -1.80 20.34
C LEU A 19 -12.17 -2.97 19.37
N SER A 20 -11.22 -3.84 19.70
CA SER A 20 -11.05 -5.13 19.04
C SER A 20 -11.59 -6.26 19.91
N THR A 21 -12.10 -7.33 19.28
CA THR A 21 -12.67 -8.48 19.98
C THR A 21 -11.74 -9.68 19.83
N HIS A 22 -11.37 -10.29 20.96
CA HIS A 22 -10.46 -11.42 21.04
C HIS A 22 -11.12 -12.63 21.69
N ASP A 23 -10.78 -13.83 21.23
CA ASP A 23 -11.25 -15.07 21.84
C ASP A 23 -10.46 -15.36 23.14
N LEU A 24 -11.19 -15.73 24.19
CA LEU A 24 -10.61 -16.20 25.45
C LEU A 24 -10.49 -17.73 25.42
N TYR A 25 -9.33 -18.25 25.82
CA TYR A 25 -9.05 -19.68 25.78
C TYR A 25 -8.80 -20.25 27.17
N ASP A 26 -9.39 -21.42 27.44
CA ASP A 26 -9.04 -22.30 28.57
C ASP A 26 -8.81 -23.71 28.04
N ASN A 27 -7.64 -24.28 28.34
CA ASN A 27 -7.19 -25.58 27.84
C ASN A 27 -7.37 -25.78 26.31
N GLY A 28 -7.20 -24.71 25.53
CA GLY A 28 -7.33 -24.72 24.07
C GLY A 28 -8.78 -24.65 23.54
N ALA A 29 -9.78 -24.62 24.41
CA ALA A 29 -11.16 -24.35 24.04
C ALA A 29 -11.48 -22.86 24.19
N VAL A 30 -12.22 -22.30 23.22
CA VAL A 30 -12.75 -20.94 23.34
C VAL A 30 -13.85 -20.92 24.39
N ILE A 31 -13.65 -20.15 25.46
CA ILE A 31 -14.59 -20.03 26.59
C ILE A 31 -15.35 -18.71 26.60
N GLY A 32 -14.97 -17.76 25.75
CA GLY A 32 -15.62 -16.46 25.69
C GLY A 32 -14.90 -15.51 24.74
N LYS A 33 -15.28 -14.23 24.83
CA LYS A 33 -14.65 -13.14 24.09
C LYS A 33 -14.44 -11.96 25.01
N GLU A 34 -13.36 -11.24 24.80
CA GLU A 34 -13.06 -9.99 25.49
C GLU A 34 -12.87 -8.85 24.49
N GLN A 35 -13.31 -7.66 24.87
CA GLN A 35 -13.06 -6.45 24.11
C GLN A 35 -11.86 -5.73 24.72
N LEU A 36 -10.88 -5.43 23.86
CA LEU A 36 -9.70 -4.67 24.24
C LEU A 36 -9.68 -3.37 23.45
N ASN A 37 -9.12 -2.33 24.05
CA ASN A 37 -8.89 -1.09 23.32
C ASN A 37 -7.91 -1.35 22.15
N PHE A 38 -8.23 -0.84 20.96
CA PHE A 38 -7.45 -1.06 19.75
C PHE A 38 -5.98 -0.66 19.88
N LYS A 39 -5.63 0.23 20.82
CA LYS A 39 -4.24 0.58 21.15
C LYS A 39 -3.38 -0.62 21.58
N PHE A 40 -3.98 -1.71 22.02
CA PHE A 40 -3.28 -2.94 22.40
C PHE A 40 -3.01 -3.88 21.22
N GLU A 41 -3.53 -3.58 20.03
CA GLU A 41 -3.22 -4.34 18.84
C GLU A 41 -1.74 -4.23 18.44
N SER A 42 -1.31 -5.21 17.64
CA SER A 42 0.02 -5.16 17.04
C SER A 42 0.19 -3.91 16.17
N LEU A 43 1.43 -3.41 16.06
CA LEU A 43 1.75 -2.29 15.18
C LEU A 43 1.30 -2.54 13.73
N GLY A 44 1.43 -3.78 13.25
CA GLY A 44 1.01 -4.19 11.91
C GLY A 44 -0.51 -4.06 11.72
N THR A 45 -1.30 -4.48 12.70
CA THR A 45 -2.77 -4.33 12.68
C THR A 45 -3.17 -2.86 12.67
N THR A 46 -2.57 -2.05 13.55
CA THR A 46 -2.85 -0.62 13.64
C THR A 46 -2.50 0.11 12.35
N LYS A 47 -1.35 -0.20 11.74
CA LYS A 47 -0.93 0.37 10.46
C LYS A 47 -1.83 -0.07 9.31
N LEU A 48 -2.19 -1.36 9.25
CA LEU A 48 -3.13 -1.87 8.26
C LEU A 48 -4.46 -1.12 8.35
N PHE A 49 -5.04 -1.01 9.55
CA PHE A 49 -6.32 -0.34 9.75
C PHE A 49 -6.28 1.13 9.30
N ALA A 50 -5.19 1.85 9.61
CA ALA A 50 -4.99 3.22 9.15
C ALA A 50 -4.87 3.32 7.61
N LEU A 51 -4.23 2.36 6.96
CA LEU A 51 -4.09 2.33 5.49
C LEU A 51 -5.40 1.99 4.78
N LEU A 52 -6.27 1.16 5.37
CA LEU A 52 -7.52 0.75 4.72
C LEU A 52 -8.41 1.95 4.35
N GLY A 53 -8.45 3.00 5.17
CA GLY A 53 -9.23 4.21 4.88
C GLY A 53 -8.87 4.85 3.54
N PRO A 54 -7.63 5.37 3.38
CA PRO A 54 -7.17 5.95 2.12
C PRO A 54 -7.23 4.98 0.93
N PHE A 55 -6.96 3.69 1.14
CA PHE A 55 -7.06 2.68 0.08
C PHE A 55 -8.47 2.59 -0.48
N PHE A 56 -9.47 2.39 0.39
CA PHE A 56 -10.86 2.26 -0.05
C PHE A 56 -11.41 3.57 -0.62
N ASP A 57 -11.07 4.71 0.00
CA ASP A 57 -11.48 6.02 -0.51
C ASP A 57 -10.97 6.24 -1.95
N THR A 58 -9.68 5.97 -2.19
CA THR A 58 -9.09 6.13 -3.54
C THR A 58 -9.67 5.14 -4.53
N ILE A 59 -9.88 3.87 -4.15
CA ILE A 59 -10.47 2.86 -5.06
C ILE A 59 -11.91 3.21 -5.43
N GLN A 60 -12.71 3.70 -4.47
CA GLN A 60 -14.12 4.02 -4.67
C GLN A 60 -14.33 5.33 -5.43
N ASN A 61 -13.47 6.33 -5.20
CA ASN A 61 -13.62 7.67 -5.76
C ASN A 61 -12.66 7.95 -6.94
N GLY A 62 -11.74 7.03 -7.24
CA GLY A 62 -10.67 7.23 -8.21
C GLY A 62 -9.56 8.13 -7.66
N GLY A 63 -8.60 8.48 -8.52
CA GLY A 63 -7.49 9.37 -8.17
C GLY A 63 -6.15 8.64 -7.97
N VAL A 64 -5.22 9.27 -7.26
CA VAL A 64 -3.86 8.77 -7.06
C VAL A 64 -3.55 8.73 -5.57
N LEU A 65 -3.26 7.53 -5.06
CA LEU A 65 -2.76 7.32 -3.71
C LEU A 65 -1.24 7.17 -3.76
N VAL A 66 -0.53 8.04 -3.03
CA VAL A 66 0.94 8.00 -2.93
C VAL A 66 1.32 7.61 -1.51
N ILE A 67 2.13 6.56 -1.37
CA ILE A 67 2.55 6.04 -0.06
C ILE A 67 4.06 5.87 -0.04
N ASP A 68 4.70 6.55 0.89
CA ASP A 68 6.11 6.35 1.17
C ASP A 68 6.30 5.17 2.15
N GLU A 69 7.39 4.43 2.00
CA GLU A 69 7.75 3.26 2.81
C GLU A 69 6.61 2.23 2.98
N PHE A 70 5.97 1.89 1.86
CA PHE A 70 4.91 0.89 1.82
C PHE A 70 5.42 -0.48 2.27
N GLY A 71 4.60 -1.15 3.09
CA GLY A 71 4.93 -2.45 3.66
C GLY A 71 5.81 -2.40 4.91
N ALA A 72 6.34 -1.23 5.30
CA ALA A 72 7.10 -1.13 6.55
C ALA A 72 6.22 -1.57 7.74
N SER A 73 6.69 -2.54 8.54
CA SER A 73 5.94 -3.14 9.65
C SER A 73 4.70 -3.96 9.28
N LEU A 74 4.42 -4.19 8.00
CA LEU A 74 3.41 -5.13 7.53
C LEU A 74 4.07 -6.45 7.12
N HIS A 75 3.37 -7.56 7.33
CA HIS A 75 3.79 -8.83 6.75
C HIS A 75 3.66 -8.76 5.22
N THR A 76 4.68 -9.20 4.47
CA THR A 76 4.74 -9.13 3.00
C THR A 76 3.46 -9.60 2.32
N GLN A 77 2.85 -10.69 2.79
CA GLN A 77 1.59 -11.22 2.25
C GLN A 77 0.44 -10.19 2.31
N LEU A 78 0.33 -9.39 3.38
CA LEU A 78 -0.68 -8.35 3.50
C LEU A 78 -0.42 -7.22 2.49
N SER A 79 0.83 -6.82 2.32
CA SER A 79 1.23 -5.83 1.32
C SER A 79 0.85 -6.27 -0.10
N VAL A 80 1.03 -7.56 -0.42
CA VAL A 80 0.61 -8.15 -1.69
C VAL A 80 -0.91 -8.06 -1.88
N GLU A 81 -1.70 -8.42 -0.86
CA GLU A 81 -3.16 -8.36 -0.96
C GLU A 81 -3.69 -6.93 -1.09
N LEU A 82 -3.11 -5.97 -0.35
CA LEU A 82 -3.44 -4.55 -0.50
C LEU A 82 -3.16 -4.04 -1.92
N LEU A 83 -2.04 -4.44 -2.51
CA LEU A 83 -1.68 -4.05 -3.87
C LEU A 83 -2.64 -4.66 -4.91
N LYS A 84 -3.07 -5.91 -4.71
CA LYS A 84 -4.08 -6.55 -5.57
C LYS A 84 -5.43 -5.85 -5.56
N LEU A 85 -5.78 -5.10 -4.51
CA LEU A 85 -7.03 -4.33 -4.48
C LEU A 85 -7.11 -3.31 -5.63
N PHE A 86 -5.99 -2.69 -5.99
CA PHE A 86 -5.91 -1.75 -7.11
C PHE A 86 -6.02 -2.42 -8.49
N TYR A 87 -5.82 -3.74 -8.57
CA TYR A 87 -6.06 -4.54 -9.77
C TYR A 87 -7.43 -5.22 -9.80
N SER A 88 -8.21 -5.07 -8.73
CA SER A 88 -9.50 -5.75 -8.59
C SER A 88 -10.60 -5.07 -9.42
N VAL A 89 -11.68 -5.80 -9.66
CA VAL A 89 -12.91 -5.29 -10.32
C VAL A 89 -13.58 -4.14 -9.56
N MET A 90 -13.21 -3.90 -8.30
CA MET A 90 -13.71 -2.77 -7.52
C MET A 90 -13.11 -1.44 -7.97
N ASN A 91 -11.93 -1.45 -8.60
CA ASN A 91 -11.27 -0.26 -9.11
C ASN A 91 -11.88 0.18 -10.47
N THR A 92 -13.16 0.52 -10.46
CA THR A 92 -13.92 0.86 -11.68
C THR A 92 -13.57 2.25 -12.23
N LEU A 93 -13.01 3.12 -11.38
CA LEU A 93 -12.64 4.49 -11.73
C LEU A 93 -11.15 4.66 -12.09
N GLY A 94 -10.40 3.57 -12.15
CA GLY A 94 -8.99 3.60 -12.58
C GLY A 94 -8.06 4.31 -11.59
N ALA A 95 -8.31 4.15 -10.29
CA ALA A 95 -7.44 4.60 -9.22
C ALA A 95 -6.01 4.10 -9.41
N GLN A 96 -5.03 4.95 -9.11
CA GLN A 96 -3.61 4.65 -9.22
C GLN A 96 -2.96 4.59 -7.84
N LEU A 97 -2.06 3.64 -7.67
CA LEU A 97 -1.24 3.50 -6.47
C LEU A 97 0.23 3.72 -6.86
N ILE A 98 0.88 4.70 -6.22
CA ILE A 98 2.31 4.96 -6.33
C ILE A 98 2.93 4.70 -4.97
N ILE A 99 3.85 3.75 -4.89
CA ILE A 99 4.51 3.37 -3.64
C ILE A 99 6.03 3.40 -3.77
N THR A 100 6.70 3.70 -2.67
CA THR A 100 8.11 3.34 -2.44
C THR A 100 8.17 2.18 -1.46
N THR A 101 9.15 1.30 -1.59
CA THR A 101 9.31 0.17 -0.66
C THR A 101 10.75 -0.34 -0.66
N HIS A 102 11.17 -0.90 0.47
CA HIS A 102 12.41 -1.67 0.59
C HIS A 102 12.16 -3.19 0.47
N ASP A 103 10.90 -3.65 0.40
CA ASP A 103 10.58 -5.07 0.30
C ASP A 103 10.69 -5.56 -1.15
N THR A 104 11.80 -6.23 -1.45
CA THR A 104 12.07 -6.80 -2.78
C THR A 104 11.11 -7.93 -3.16
N ASN A 105 10.39 -8.52 -2.22
CA ASN A 105 9.39 -9.55 -2.51
C ASN A 105 8.18 -8.99 -3.28
N LEU A 106 7.95 -7.67 -3.24
CA LEU A 106 6.92 -7.00 -4.02
C LEU A 106 7.34 -6.82 -5.50
N LEU A 107 8.64 -6.89 -5.79
CA LEU A 107 9.21 -6.65 -7.13
C LEU A 107 9.20 -7.91 -8.01
N ARG A 108 8.05 -8.58 -8.09
CA ARG A 108 7.90 -9.85 -8.82
C ARG A 108 6.97 -9.71 -10.02
N LYS A 109 7.28 -10.42 -11.10
CA LYS A 109 6.55 -10.37 -12.38
C LYS A 109 5.10 -10.85 -12.30
N ASP A 110 4.78 -11.70 -11.33
CA ASP A 110 3.41 -12.17 -11.11
C ASP A 110 2.53 -11.14 -10.37
N LEU A 111 3.15 -10.09 -9.82
CA LEU A 111 2.45 -9.02 -9.10
C LEU A 111 2.47 -7.70 -9.86
N LEU A 112 3.63 -7.31 -10.40
CA LEU A 112 3.85 -6.04 -11.08
C LEU A 112 4.46 -6.28 -12.47
N ARG A 113 4.01 -5.51 -13.45
CA ARG A 113 4.68 -5.47 -14.76
C ARG A 113 6.04 -4.79 -14.63
N ARG A 114 6.97 -5.12 -15.52
CA ARG A 114 8.34 -4.53 -15.50
C ARG A 114 8.34 -3.01 -15.66
N ASP A 115 7.39 -2.44 -16.39
CA ASP A 115 7.27 -0.99 -16.58
C ASP A 115 6.66 -0.26 -15.37
N GLN A 116 6.07 -1.01 -14.43
CA GLN A 116 5.56 -0.50 -13.16
C GLN A 116 6.61 -0.54 -12.05
N ILE A 117 7.76 -1.19 -12.29
CA ILE A 117 8.87 -1.27 -11.34
C ILE A 117 9.94 -0.27 -11.74
N TRP A 118 10.29 0.60 -10.80
CA TRP A 118 11.32 1.62 -10.94
C TRP A 118 12.30 1.50 -9.77
N PHE A 119 13.58 1.62 -10.07
CA PHE A 119 14.65 1.63 -9.07
C PHE A 119 15.16 3.04 -8.92
N ALA A 120 15.37 3.46 -7.67
CA ALA A 120 16.06 4.70 -7.33
C ALA A 120 17.43 4.35 -6.76
N GLU A 121 18.49 4.85 -7.37
CA GLU A 121 19.87 4.67 -6.93
C GLU A 121 20.52 6.03 -6.70
N LYS A 122 21.42 6.12 -5.72
CA LYS A 122 22.20 7.33 -5.48
C LYS A 122 23.57 7.18 -6.11
N SER A 123 23.91 8.07 -7.03
CA SER A 123 25.22 8.12 -7.65
C SER A 123 26.31 8.48 -6.63
N SER A 124 27.57 8.23 -6.98
CA SER A 124 28.72 8.61 -6.16
C SER A 124 28.82 10.12 -5.87
N GLU A 125 28.21 10.94 -6.74
CA GLU A 125 28.14 12.40 -6.59
C GLU A 125 26.94 12.84 -5.74
N GLY A 126 26.12 11.89 -5.30
CA GLY A 126 24.97 12.12 -4.44
C GLY A 126 23.68 12.50 -5.17
N ALA A 127 23.66 12.49 -6.51
CA ALA A 127 22.46 12.63 -7.30
C ALA A 127 21.62 11.33 -7.25
N SER A 128 20.30 11.44 -7.41
CA SER A 128 19.40 10.27 -7.49
C SER A 128 19.04 9.99 -8.95
N ASP A 129 19.35 8.79 -9.41
CA ASP A 129 18.98 8.29 -10.72
C ASP A 129 17.80 7.32 -10.57
N LEU A 130 16.78 7.50 -11.42
CA LEU A 130 15.59 6.66 -11.45
C LEU A 130 15.50 5.96 -12.80
N TYR A 131 15.37 4.63 -12.80
CA TYR A 131 15.28 3.84 -14.02
C TYR A 131 14.27 2.70 -13.91
N SER A 132 13.56 2.40 -15.00
CA SER A 132 12.59 1.31 -15.04
C SER A 132 13.28 -0.06 -15.14
N LEU A 133 12.68 -1.10 -14.55
CA LEU A 133 13.13 -2.48 -14.74
C LEU A 133 13.09 -2.91 -16.23
N VAL A 134 12.32 -2.24 -17.09
CA VAL A 134 12.34 -2.48 -18.55
C VAL A 134 13.68 -2.14 -19.17
N GLU A 135 14.34 -1.09 -18.68
CA GLU A 135 15.62 -0.61 -19.19
C GLU A 135 16.77 -1.56 -18.84
N TYR A 136 16.57 -2.41 -17.83
CA TYR A 136 17.47 -3.50 -17.51
C TYR A 136 17.47 -4.54 -18.64
N LYS A 137 18.37 -4.35 -19.62
CA LYS A 137 18.68 -5.34 -20.64
C LYS A 137 19.47 -6.45 -19.96
N ILE A 138 18.80 -7.57 -19.71
CA ILE A 138 19.49 -8.81 -19.35
C ILE A 138 20.41 -9.13 -20.53
N ASN A 139 21.73 -9.09 -20.32
CA ASN A 139 22.73 -9.56 -21.28
C ASN A 139 22.64 -11.10 -21.42
N GLN A 140 21.50 -11.60 -21.86
CA GLN A 140 21.34 -12.94 -22.35
C GLN A 140 21.20 -12.84 -23.86
N ALA A 141 22.28 -13.16 -24.56
CA ALA A 141 22.17 -13.72 -25.89
C ALA A 141 21.06 -14.79 -25.83
N ASN A 142 19.98 -14.58 -26.59
CA ASN A 142 18.75 -15.36 -26.64
C ASN A 142 17.67 -15.05 -25.58
N SER A 143 16.82 -14.06 -25.85
CA SER A 143 15.38 -14.28 -25.63
C SER A 143 14.54 -13.35 -26.50
N VAL A 144 13.72 -13.97 -27.32
CA VAL A 144 12.71 -13.35 -28.18
C VAL A 144 11.70 -12.62 -27.31
N ARG A 145 11.40 -11.36 -27.66
CA ARG A 145 10.30 -10.55 -27.11
C ARG A 145 9.01 -11.36 -27.08
N ASN A 146 8.31 -11.42 -25.93
CA ASN A 146 6.97 -12.00 -25.93
C ASN A 146 6.00 -11.52 -24.84
N ASP A 147 6.01 -10.23 -24.47
CA ASP A 147 5.16 -9.75 -23.36
C ASP A 147 4.25 -8.57 -23.76
N ILE A 148 3.65 -8.60 -24.96
CA ILE A 148 2.47 -7.79 -25.27
C ILE A 148 1.24 -8.71 -25.23
N PRO A 149 0.38 -8.66 -24.20
CA PRO A 149 -0.97 -9.18 -24.34
C PRO A 149 -1.75 -8.20 -25.19
N ILE A 150 -1.80 -8.45 -26.50
CA ILE A 150 -2.77 -7.82 -27.40
C ILE A 150 -4.10 -8.52 -27.13
N LYS A 151 -4.89 -7.95 -26.21
CA LYS A 151 -6.23 -8.29 -25.68
C LYS A 151 -6.09 -8.13 -24.16
N PHE A 152 -6.67 -7.14 -23.50
CA PHE A 152 -8.08 -6.77 -23.51
C PHE A 152 -8.23 -5.25 -23.39
N TRP A 153 -9.05 -4.68 -24.26
CA TRP A 153 -9.80 -3.45 -24.00
C TRP A 153 -11.11 -3.87 -23.35
#